data_AF-A0A8D8ESR8-F1
#
_entry.id   AF-A0A8D8ESR8-F1
#
_cell.length_a   1.000
_cell.length_b   1.000
_cell.length_c   1.000
_cell.angle_alpha   90.00
_cell.angle_beta   90.00
_cell.angle_gamma   90.00
#
_symmetry.space_group_name_H-M   'P 1'
#
loop_
_entity.id
_entity.type
_entity.pdbx_description
1 polymer ?
#
loop_
_entity_poly.entity_id
_entity_poly.type
_entity_poly.pdbx_seq_one_letter_code
_entity_poly.pdbx_strand_id
1 'polypeptide(L)'
;MLIGAKGATRKRLETETRTQILVPKQGTDGDVIVKGPSRKGVTSCRQRIELIVLGARSKQQFTHFLSIPLNSDQIRVNYAKFRERVLTELPGVFQLDESLFQRVEKLHLTLCTLSLMDNEDRARAAQLLRDCQETIVGPILEEFGPIEIRLVGLEYMNDDPHAVDVLYAKVESDVLQQVADRTMEYFVANGLMQRKYDRVKLHATLINSLFRGNGEIVGGDEERRGGRATFDAVTILREFGHFEFGTQRVSEIHLSQRYSTACDGFYEATGLIKD
;
A
#
# COMPACT_ATOMS: atom_id res chain seq x y z
N MET A 1 -20.28 -12.81 1.74
CA MET A 1 -19.64 -13.93 1.01
C MET A 1 -19.79 -15.28 1.73
N LEU A 2 -19.43 -15.41 3.01
CA LEU A 2 -19.56 -16.67 3.78
C LEU A 2 -20.95 -17.34 3.71
N ILE A 3 -22.04 -16.57 3.89
CA ILE A 3 -23.41 -17.10 3.84
C ILE A 3 -23.76 -17.57 2.40
N GLY A 4 -23.40 -16.77 1.40
CA GLY A 4 -23.75 -17.00 -0.01
C GLY A 4 -25.21 -16.71 -0.35
N ALA A 5 -25.55 -16.72 -1.64
CA ALA A 5 -26.92 -16.55 -2.10
C ALA A 5 -27.83 -17.61 -1.46
N LYS A 6 -28.94 -17.19 -0.84
CA LYS A 6 -29.91 -18.06 -0.13
C LYS A 6 -29.27 -19.00 0.91
N GLY A 7 -28.11 -18.65 1.46
CA GLY A 7 -27.38 -19.48 2.43
C GLY A 7 -26.61 -20.66 1.84
N ALA A 8 -26.49 -20.75 0.50
CA ALA A 8 -25.92 -21.91 -0.19
C ALA A 8 -24.46 -22.19 0.19
N THR A 9 -23.62 -21.15 0.29
CA THR A 9 -22.19 -21.31 0.63
C THR A 9 -22.02 -21.87 2.04
N ARG A 10 -22.77 -21.34 3.02
CA ARG A 10 -22.73 -21.85 4.40
C ARG A 10 -23.18 -23.30 4.47
N LYS A 11 -24.38 -23.61 3.93
CA LYS A 11 -24.93 -24.97 3.91
C LYS A 11 -23.99 -25.99 3.26
N ARG A 12 -23.34 -25.59 2.17
CA ARG A 12 -22.35 -26.44 1.46
C ARG A 12 -21.14 -26.74 2.35
N LEU A 13 -20.55 -25.72 2.98
CA LEU A 13 -19.45 -25.92 3.94
C LEU A 13 -19.88 -26.84 5.09
N GLU A 14 -20.99 -26.50 5.76
CA GLU A 14 -21.57 -27.27 6.87
C GLU A 14 -21.73 -28.77 6.52
N THR A 15 -22.22 -29.07 5.31
CA THR A 15 -22.39 -30.43 4.79
C THR A 15 -21.05 -31.12 4.51
N GLU A 16 -20.16 -30.47 3.76
CA GLU A 16 -18.88 -31.06 3.33
C GLU A 16 -17.92 -31.34 4.49
N THR A 17 -17.95 -30.53 5.56
CA THR A 17 -17.07 -30.71 6.73
C THR A 17 -17.76 -31.32 7.95
N ARG A 18 -19.07 -31.62 7.86
CA ARG A 18 -19.92 -32.12 8.97
C ARG A 18 -19.84 -31.21 10.21
N THR A 19 -20.02 -29.92 9.99
CA THR A 19 -19.94 -28.86 11.02
C THR A 19 -21.17 -27.96 10.95
N GLN A 20 -21.39 -27.14 11.97
CA GLN A 20 -22.36 -26.05 12.00
C GLN A 20 -21.60 -24.71 12.06
N ILE A 21 -22.03 -23.72 11.29
CA ILE A 21 -21.44 -22.38 11.25
C ILE A 21 -22.47 -21.40 11.84
N LEU A 22 -22.17 -20.90 13.05
CA LEU A 22 -22.93 -19.82 13.67
C LEU A 22 -22.30 -18.49 13.24
N VAL A 23 -23.11 -17.61 12.66
CA VAL A 23 -22.71 -16.26 12.27
C VAL A 23 -23.46 -15.29 13.19
N PRO A 24 -22.83 -14.22 13.71
CA PRO A 24 -23.52 -13.16 14.44
C PRO A 24 -24.69 -12.57 13.66
N LYS A 25 -25.59 -11.87 14.35
CA LYS A 25 -26.66 -11.14 13.68
C LYS A 25 -26.06 -9.96 12.91
N GLN A 26 -26.72 -9.54 11.84
CA GLN A 26 -26.31 -8.36 11.11
C GLN A 26 -26.42 -7.13 12.03
N GLY A 27 -25.34 -6.35 12.14
CA GLY A 27 -25.26 -5.20 13.06
C GLY A 27 -24.86 -5.54 14.50
N THR A 28 -24.41 -6.76 14.78
CA THR A 28 -23.79 -7.12 16.08
C THR A 28 -22.38 -7.66 15.87
N ASP A 29 -21.42 -7.17 16.66
CA ASP A 29 -20.07 -7.71 16.71
C ASP A 29 -20.04 -9.13 17.31
N GLY A 30 -19.01 -9.91 16.97
CA GLY A 30 -18.75 -11.23 17.56
C GLY A 30 -18.17 -12.26 16.57
N ASP A 31 -17.75 -13.39 17.13
CA ASP A 31 -17.09 -14.45 16.37
C ASP A 31 -18.02 -15.25 15.44
N VAL A 32 -17.48 -15.67 14.29
CA VAL A 32 -18.05 -16.78 13.51
C VAL A 32 -17.64 -18.11 14.16
N ILE A 33 -18.57 -18.74 14.86
CA ILE A 33 -18.30 -19.97 15.61
C ILE A 33 -18.55 -21.21 14.75
N VAL A 34 -17.50 -22.02 14.54
CA VAL A 34 -17.58 -23.34 13.90
C VAL A 34 -17.68 -24.43 14.98
N LYS A 35 -18.78 -25.18 14.98
CA LYS A 35 -19.00 -26.33 15.87
C LYS A 35 -19.03 -27.63 15.08
N GLY A 36 -18.54 -28.74 15.64
CA GLY A 36 -18.63 -30.05 15.00
C GLY A 36 -18.06 -31.18 15.85
N PRO A 37 -18.39 -32.45 15.54
CA PRO A 37 -18.02 -33.61 16.35
C PRO A 37 -16.56 -34.06 16.18
N SER A 38 -15.77 -33.43 15.29
CA SER A 38 -14.37 -33.78 15.08
C SER A 38 -13.49 -32.56 14.86
N ARG A 39 -12.29 -32.57 15.45
CA ARG A 39 -11.26 -31.53 15.25
C ARG A 39 -10.93 -31.36 13.76
N LYS A 40 -10.80 -32.45 13.00
CA LYS A 40 -10.52 -32.42 11.55
C LYS A 40 -11.60 -31.67 10.77
N GLY A 41 -12.88 -31.90 11.07
CA GLY A 41 -14.00 -31.19 10.43
C GLY A 41 -13.98 -29.70 10.77
N VAL A 42 -13.81 -29.35 12.04
CA VAL A 42 -13.74 -27.95 12.50
C VAL A 42 -12.56 -27.20 11.85
N THR A 43 -11.36 -27.78 11.87
CA THR A 43 -10.17 -27.17 11.23
C THR A 43 -10.35 -27.00 9.72
N SER A 44 -10.85 -28.02 9.02
CA SER A 44 -11.09 -27.92 7.57
C SER A 44 -12.15 -26.88 7.21
N CYS A 45 -13.20 -26.76 8.03
CA CYS A 45 -14.22 -25.73 7.87
C CYS A 45 -13.62 -24.33 8.09
N ARG A 46 -12.87 -24.13 9.18
CA ARG A 46 -12.20 -22.85 9.50
C ARG A 46 -11.27 -22.40 8.36
N GLN A 47 -10.42 -23.29 7.83
CA GLN A 47 -9.53 -23.02 6.69
C GLN A 47 -10.31 -22.58 5.43
N ARG A 48 -11.47 -23.18 5.17
CA ARG A 48 -12.32 -22.80 4.03
C ARG A 48 -13.00 -21.44 4.24
N ILE A 49 -13.32 -21.07 5.48
CA ILE A 49 -13.81 -19.73 5.83
C ILE A 49 -12.68 -18.70 5.67
N GLU A 50 -11.47 -18.98 6.17
CA GLU A 50 -10.26 -18.15 6.00
C GLU A 50 -9.99 -17.86 4.52
N LEU A 51 -10.04 -18.87 3.64
CA LEU A 51 -9.91 -18.70 2.18
C LEU A 51 -11.02 -17.83 1.56
N ILE A 52 -12.26 -17.92 2.05
CA ILE A 52 -13.36 -17.04 1.59
C ILE A 52 -13.12 -15.59 2.03
N VAL A 53 -12.59 -15.36 3.24
CA VAL A 53 -12.24 -14.02 3.74
C VAL A 53 -11.06 -13.44 2.96
N LEU A 54 -10.02 -14.23 2.68
CA LEU A 54 -8.88 -13.80 1.86
C LEU A 54 -9.33 -13.44 0.42
N GLY A 55 -10.14 -14.28 -0.21
CA GLY A 55 -10.71 -14.01 -1.54
C GLY A 55 -11.79 -12.92 -1.58
N ALA A 56 -12.34 -12.54 -0.43
CA ALA A 56 -13.15 -11.34 -0.26
C ALA A 56 -12.26 -10.09 -0.20
N ARG A 57 -11.19 -10.15 0.60
CA ARG A 57 -10.24 -9.07 0.85
C ARG A 57 -9.55 -8.61 -0.43
N SER A 58 -9.10 -9.54 -1.28
CA SER A 58 -8.41 -9.20 -2.53
C SER A 58 -9.29 -8.56 -3.62
N LYS A 59 -10.62 -8.59 -3.45
CA LYS A 59 -11.59 -7.90 -4.32
C LYS A 59 -11.98 -6.51 -3.80
N GLN A 60 -11.63 -6.17 -2.57
CA GLN A 60 -11.82 -4.84 -2.02
C GLN A 60 -10.66 -3.93 -2.43
N GLN A 61 -10.94 -2.66 -2.68
CA GLN A 61 -9.89 -1.66 -2.73
C GLN A 61 -9.14 -1.62 -1.39
N PHE A 62 -7.83 -1.32 -1.44
CA PHE A 62 -7.06 -1.13 -0.21
C PHE A 62 -7.55 0.14 0.51
N THR A 63 -7.64 0.03 1.84
CA THR A 63 -8.08 1.09 2.76
C THR A 63 -6.92 1.66 3.55
N HIS A 64 -5.85 0.88 3.72
CA HIS A 64 -4.63 1.23 4.44
C HIS A 64 -3.41 0.76 3.67
N PHE A 65 -2.24 1.26 4.03
CA PHE A 65 -0.96 0.81 3.48
C PHE A 65 0.15 1.03 4.50
N LEU A 66 1.18 0.17 4.45
CA LEU A 66 2.41 0.40 5.19
C LEU A 66 3.28 1.37 4.39
N SER A 67 3.77 2.42 5.03
CA SER A 67 4.53 3.48 4.37
C SER A 67 5.73 3.99 5.16
N ILE A 68 6.71 4.54 4.43
CA ILE A 68 7.83 5.32 4.99
C ILE A 68 7.69 6.74 4.44
N PRO A 69 7.47 7.78 5.28
CA PRO A 69 7.43 9.17 4.83
C PRO A 69 8.78 9.62 4.27
N LEU A 70 8.76 10.43 3.21
CA LEU A 70 9.97 11.01 2.60
C LEU A 70 10.05 12.49 2.96
N ASN A 71 10.41 12.76 4.21
CA ASN A 71 10.28 14.06 4.87
C ASN A 71 11.61 14.80 5.09
N SER A 72 12.75 14.25 4.68
CA SER A 72 14.05 14.95 4.76
C SER A 72 14.05 16.24 3.92
N ASP A 73 14.67 17.29 4.46
CA ASP A 73 14.72 18.60 3.79
C ASP A 73 15.39 18.53 2.41
N GLN A 74 16.39 17.65 2.24
CA GLN A 74 17.06 17.43 0.96
C GLN A 74 16.08 16.92 -0.11
N ILE A 75 15.33 15.86 0.21
CA ILE A 75 14.33 15.28 -0.72
C ILE A 75 13.22 16.29 -0.99
N ARG A 76 12.71 16.98 0.03
CA ARG A 76 11.65 18.00 -0.12
C ARG A 76 12.07 19.15 -1.04
N VAL A 77 13.25 19.73 -0.79
CA VAL A 77 13.80 20.84 -1.58
C VAL A 77 14.09 20.39 -3.02
N ASN A 78 14.68 19.22 -3.24
CA ASN A 78 15.01 18.75 -4.58
C ASN A 78 13.78 18.27 -5.35
N TYR A 79 12.76 17.72 -4.68
CA TYR A 79 11.45 17.46 -5.29
C TYR A 79 10.75 18.74 -5.75
N ALA A 80 10.78 19.80 -4.93
CA ALA A 80 10.24 21.11 -5.32
C ALA A 80 10.95 21.66 -6.57
N LYS A 81 12.29 21.59 -6.62
CA LYS A 81 13.08 21.95 -7.81
C LYS A 81 12.72 21.09 -9.03
N PHE A 82 12.60 19.77 -8.87
CA PHE A 82 12.22 18.86 -9.95
C PHE A 82 10.85 19.27 -10.53
N ARG A 83 9.86 19.47 -9.67
CA ARG A 83 8.50 19.93 -10.02
C ARG A 83 8.53 21.27 -10.77
N GLU A 84 9.23 22.27 -10.24
CA GLU A 84 9.38 23.58 -10.87
C GLU A 84 10.01 23.47 -12.27
N ARG A 85 11.11 22.72 -12.39
CA ARG A 85 11.82 22.55 -13.68
C ARG A 85 10.98 21.77 -14.70
N VAL A 86 10.27 20.72 -14.30
CA VAL A 86 9.35 19.99 -15.20
C VAL A 86 8.18 20.87 -15.66
N LEU A 87 7.68 21.78 -14.81
CA LEU A 87 6.60 22.71 -15.19
C LEU A 87 7.06 23.85 -16.11
N THR A 88 8.35 24.22 -16.09
CA THR A 88 8.87 25.44 -16.75
C THR A 88 9.84 25.19 -17.91
N GLU A 89 10.61 24.10 -17.89
CA GLU A 89 11.65 23.79 -18.89
C GLU A 89 11.13 22.88 -20.02
N LEU A 90 9.97 22.24 -19.86
CA LEU A 90 9.37 21.41 -20.90
C LEU A 90 8.78 22.24 -22.06
N PRO A 91 8.93 21.81 -23.33
CA PRO A 91 8.21 22.42 -24.45
C PRO A 91 6.69 22.33 -24.24
N GLY A 92 5.94 23.36 -24.64
CA GLY A 92 4.50 23.48 -24.36
C GLY A 92 3.62 22.29 -24.79
N VAL A 93 4.03 21.51 -25.80
CA VAL A 93 3.31 20.28 -26.23
C VAL A 93 3.48 19.09 -25.26
N PHE A 94 4.45 19.16 -24.35
CA PHE A 94 4.73 18.18 -23.29
C PHE A 94 4.46 18.74 -21.89
N GLN A 95 3.93 19.97 -21.78
CA GLN A 95 3.76 20.63 -20.49
C GLN A 95 2.67 19.93 -19.66
N LEU A 96 3.02 19.58 -18.41
CA LEU A 96 2.12 18.89 -17.50
C LEU A 96 1.26 19.87 -16.70
N ASP A 97 0.06 19.40 -16.33
CA ASP A 97 -0.79 20.09 -15.36
C ASP A 97 -0.20 19.92 -13.95
N GLU A 98 -0.12 21.03 -13.20
CA GLU A 98 0.46 21.08 -11.85
C GLU A 98 -0.25 20.14 -10.85
N SER A 99 -1.55 19.86 -11.05
CA SER A 99 -2.32 18.93 -10.22
C SER A 99 -1.96 17.45 -10.42
N LEU A 100 -1.14 17.11 -11.43
CA LEU A 100 -0.61 15.75 -11.61
C LEU A 100 0.52 15.41 -10.64
N PHE A 101 1.11 16.40 -9.95
CA PHE A 101 2.23 16.22 -9.04
C PHE A 101 1.76 15.85 -7.63
N GLN A 102 2.49 14.95 -6.97
CA GLN A 102 2.30 14.59 -5.57
C GLN A 102 2.54 15.80 -4.66
N ARG A 103 1.78 15.90 -3.57
CA ARG A 103 2.04 16.86 -2.49
C ARG A 103 3.35 16.52 -1.77
N VAL A 104 4.18 17.51 -1.47
CA VAL A 104 5.49 17.28 -0.84
C VAL A 104 5.36 16.64 0.55
N GLU A 105 4.28 16.94 1.26
CA GLU A 105 3.90 16.36 2.54
C GLU A 105 3.53 14.88 2.40
N LYS A 106 2.98 14.47 1.25
CA LYS A 106 2.49 13.11 0.96
C LYS A 106 3.52 12.20 0.30
N LEU A 107 4.76 12.66 0.06
CA LEU A 107 5.82 11.81 -0.48
C LEU A 107 6.11 10.65 0.47
N HIS A 108 6.08 9.43 -0.04
CA HIS A 108 6.35 8.22 0.73
C HIS A 108 6.80 7.05 -0.16
N LEU A 109 7.36 6.03 0.47
CA LEU A 109 7.51 4.69 -0.09
C LEU A 109 6.36 3.81 0.41
N THR A 110 5.71 3.06 -0.49
CA THR A 110 4.71 2.06 -0.10
C THR A 110 5.37 0.69 0.06
N LEU A 111 5.25 0.08 1.25
CA LEU A 111 5.74 -1.29 1.49
C LEU A 111 4.66 -2.34 1.19
N CYS A 112 3.42 -2.10 1.63
CA CYS A 112 2.30 -3.05 1.52
C CYS A 112 0.96 -2.31 1.41
N THR A 113 0.01 -2.83 0.62
CA THR A 113 -1.38 -2.33 0.57
C THR A 113 -2.34 -3.30 1.26
N LEU A 114 -3.19 -2.80 2.15
CA LEU A 114 -4.08 -3.59 3.00
C LEU A 114 -5.55 -3.17 2.84
N SER A 115 -6.44 -4.14 2.62
CA SER A 115 -7.90 -3.91 2.59
C SER A 115 -8.50 -4.31 3.94
N LEU A 116 -8.30 -3.46 4.97
CA LEU A 116 -8.78 -3.67 6.34
C LEU A 116 -10.28 -3.35 6.41
N MET A 117 -11.10 -4.31 6.84
CA MET A 117 -12.57 -4.27 6.74
C MET A 117 -13.27 -3.63 7.95
N ASP A 118 -12.67 -3.74 9.13
CA ASP A 118 -13.26 -3.35 10.41
C ASP A 118 -12.18 -2.85 11.41
N ASN A 119 -12.58 -2.63 12.67
CA ASN A 119 -11.66 -2.21 13.74
C ASN A 119 -10.71 -3.34 14.19
N GLU A 120 -11.13 -4.61 14.10
CA GLU A 120 -10.30 -5.75 14.53
C GLU A 120 -9.14 -5.96 13.55
N ASP A 121 -9.43 -5.89 12.25
CA ASP A 121 -8.42 -5.85 11.18
C ASP A 121 -7.41 -4.71 11.38
N ARG A 122 -7.88 -3.51 11.77
CA ARG A 122 -7.00 -2.35 12.07
C ARG A 122 -6.10 -2.61 13.29
N ALA A 123 -6.69 -3.03 14.41
CA ALA A 123 -5.94 -3.35 15.62
C ALA A 123 -4.92 -4.47 15.38
N ARG A 124 -5.31 -5.49 14.59
CA ARG A 124 -4.44 -6.60 14.21
C ARG A 124 -3.32 -6.16 13.26
N ALA A 125 -3.59 -5.31 12.27
CA ALA A 125 -2.55 -4.76 11.40
C ALA A 125 -1.53 -3.93 12.19
N ALA A 126 -2.00 -3.11 13.14
CA ALA A 126 -1.12 -2.33 14.03
C ALA A 126 -0.30 -3.22 14.97
N GLN A 127 -0.85 -4.36 15.43
CA GLN A 127 -0.07 -5.35 16.19
C GLN A 127 0.99 -6.04 15.33
N LEU A 128 0.63 -6.53 14.14
CA LEU A 128 1.60 -7.17 13.24
C LEU A 128 2.73 -6.22 12.84
N LEU A 129 2.45 -4.92 12.71
CA LEU A 129 3.48 -3.92 12.49
C LEU A 129 4.43 -3.80 13.69
N ARG A 130 3.92 -3.82 14.94
CA ARG A 130 4.76 -3.89 16.15
C ARG A 130 5.60 -5.17 16.21
N ASP A 131 5.00 -6.33 15.89
CA ASP A 131 5.74 -7.59 15.83
C ASP A 131 6.88 -7.52 14.80
N CYS A 132 6.69 -6.83 13.67
CA CYS A 132 7.74 -6.60 12.67
C CYS A 132 8.90 -5.75 13.22
N GLN A 133 8.66 -4.82 14.14
CA GLN A 133 9.73 -4.05 14.79
C GLN A 133 10.69 -5.00 15.52
N GLU A 134 10.16 -5.94 16.30
CA GLU A 134 10.95 -6.88 17.11
C GLU A 134 11.56 -8.02 16.28
N THR A 135 10.83 -8.53 15.28
CA THR A 135 11.19 -9.76 14.56
C THR A 135 11.88 -9.54 13.21
N ILE A 136 11.82 -8.33 12.65
CA ILE A 136 12.35 -8.00 11.33
C ILE A 136 13.25 -6.77 11.38
N VAL A 137 12.73 -5.62 11.84
CA VAL A 137 13.44 -4.34 11.77
C VAL A 137 14.61 -4.31 12.75
N GLY A 138 14.39 -4.63 14.03
CA GLY A 138 15.42 -4.68 15.07
C GLY A 138 16.62 -5.56 14.69
N PRO A 139 16.43 -6.84 14.32
CA PRO A 139 17.52 -7.71 13.88
C PRO A 139 18.28 -7.18 12.65
N ILE A 140 17.59 -6.51 11.71
CA ILE A 140 18.24 -5.88 10.56
C ILE A 140 19.03 -4.63 10.96
N LEU A 141 18.54 -3.82 11.91
CA LEU A 141 19.28 -2.69 12.47
C LEU A 141 20.51 -3.13 13.28
N GLU A 142 20.44 -4.27 13.98
CA GLU A 142 21.58 -4.87 14.68
C GLU A 142 22.65 -5.41 13.71
N GLU A 143 22.24 -6.01 12.59
CA GLU A 143 23.14 -6.60 11.59
C GLU A 143 23.78 -5.54 10.65
N PHE A 144 22.98 -4.58 10.17
CA PHE A 144 23.40 -3.63 9.11
C PHE A 144 23.54 -2.18 9.59
N GLY A 145 23.11 -1.86 10.81
CA GLY A 145 23.03 -0.48 11.30
C GLY A 145 21.81 0.29 10.74
N PRO A 146 21.80 1.63 10.88
CA PRO A 146 20.71 2.48 10.39
C PRO A 146 20.38 2.27 8.91
N ILE A 147 19.08 2.19 8.59
CA ILE A 147 18.62 1.99 7.22
C ILE A 147 18.66 3.32 6.46
N GLU A 148 19.68 3.51 5.65
CA GLU A 148 19.77 4.63 4.71
C GLU A 148 19.13 4.27 3.36
N ILE A 149 18.49 5.26 2.73
CA ILE A 149 17.94 5.18 1.36
C ILE A 149 18.44 6.34 0.51
N ARG A 150 18.63 6.10 -0.79
CA ARG A 150 18.88 7.14 -1.80
C ARG A 150 17.77 7.13 -2.84
N LEU A 151 17.23 8.30 -3.17
CA LEU A 151 16.27 8.50 -4.26
C LEU A 151 16.98 9.12 -5.45
N VAL A 152 17.14 8.35 -6.53
CA VAL A 152 17.89 8.76 -7.72
C VAL A 152 17.31 8.16 -9.01
N GLY A 153 17.11 9.03 -9.98
CA GLY A 153 16.57 8.71 -11.29
C GLY A 153 15.09 8.35 -11.29
N LEU A 154 14.55 8.25 -12.51
CA LEU A 154 13.12 8.09 -12.76
C LEU A 154 12.81 6.76 -13.45
N GLU A 155 11.61 6.26 -13.20
CA GLU A 155 10.99 5.13 -13.92
C GLU A 155 9.45 5.32 -13.86
N TYR A 156 8.70 4.55 -14.64
CA TYR A 156 7.25 4.71 -14.82
C TYR A 156 6.51 3.36 -14.79
N MET A 157 5.18 3.41 -14.95
CA MET A 157 4.17 2.34 -14.98
C MET A 157 4.54 0.85 -15.24
N ASN A 158 3.89 0.14 -16.17
CA ASN A 158 3.29 0.47 -17.49
C ASN A 158 4.34 0.75 -18.57
N ASP A 159 4.17 0.18 -19.77
CA ASP A 159 5.30 -0.04 -20.71
C ASP A 159 5.56 1.12 -21.69
N ASP A 160 4.53 1.89 -22.04
CA ASP A 160 4.62 2.99 -23.02
C ASP A 160 4.96 4.34 -22.35
N PRO A 161 6.13 4.95 -22.64
CA PRO A 161 6.51 6.25 -22.08
C PRO A 161 5.76 7.44 -22.70
N HIS A 162 5.04 7.27 -23.82
CA HIS A 162 4.15 8.29 -24.38
C HIS A 162 2.77 8.31 -23.69
N ALA A 163 2.42 7.26 -22.94
CA ALA A 163 1.14 7.10 -22.28
C ALA A 163 1.33 6.60 -20.83
N VAL A 164 1.96 7.43 -19.99
CA VAL A 164 2.23 7.12 -18.59
C VAL A 164 1.05 7.46 -17.68
N ASP A 165 0.71 6.53 -16.79
CA ASP A 165 -0.21 6.75 -15.67
C ASP A 165 0.51 7.22 -14.40
N VAL A 166 1.71 6.69 -14.12
CA VAL A 166 2.50 6.99 -12.91
C VAL A 166 3.99 7.11 -13.24
N LEU A 167 4.62 8.20 -12.82
CA LEU A 167 6.06 8.43 -12.83
C LEU A 167 6.57 8.49 -11.37
N TYR A 168 7.68 7.82 -11.08
CA TYR A 168 8.23 7.72 -9.73
C TYR A 168 9.76 7.85 -9.71
N ALA A 169 10.29 8.28 -8.57
CA ALA A 169 11.71 8.12 -8.26
C ALA A 169 12.00 6.68 -7.85
N LYS A 170 13.13 6.16 -8.32
CA LYS A 170 13.67 4.87 -7.87
C LYS A 170 14.32 5.02 -6.50
N VAL A 171 14.41 3.91 -5.77
CA VAL A 171 15.03 3.83 -4.43
C VAL A 171 16.19 2.85 -4.48
N GLU A 172 17.36 3.29 -4.01
CA GLU A 172 18.54 2.45 -3.81
C GLU A 172 18.67 2.18 -2.29
N SER A 173 18.39 0.93 -1.87
CA SER A 173 18.72 0.38 -0.54
C SER A 173 18.36 -1.11 -0.46
N ASP A 174 19.36 -1.99 -0.50
CA ASP A 174 19.15 -3.44 -0.35
C ASP A 174 18.66 -3.80 1.06
N VAL A 175 19.06 -3.04 2.08
CA VAL A 175 18.64 -3.23 3.48
C VAL A 175 17.15 -2.92 3.62
N LEU A 176 16.66 -1.80 3.05
CA LEU A 176 15.23 -1.51 3.05
C LEU A 176 14.44 -2.54 2.22
N GLN A 177 14.98 -3.02 1.09
CA GLN A 177 14.33 -4.05 0.29
C GLN A 177 14.10 -5.34 1.11
N GLN A 178 15.08 -5.76 1.93
CA GLN A 178 14.91 -6.88 2.85
C GLN A 178 13.81 -6.63 3.90
N VAL A 179 13.75 -5.44 4.51
CA VAL A 179 12.67 -5.08 5.45
C VAL A 179 11.31 -5.12 4.76
N ALA A 180 11.20 -4.54 3.56
CA ALA A 180 9.98 -4.48 2.77
C ALA A 180 9.45 -5.88 2.43
N ASP A 181 10.32 -6.75 1.90
CA ASP A 181 9.95 -8.11 1.49
C ASP A 181 9.59 -8.99 2.69
N ARG A 182 10.39 -9.00 3.76
CA ARG A 182 10.08 -9.76 4.98
C ARG A 182 8.79 -9.28 5.66
N THR A 183 8.54 -7.96 5.69
CA THR A 183 7.29 -7.39 6.23
C THR A 183 6.08 -7.83 5.40
N MET A 184 6.20 -7.80 4.06
CA MET A 184 5.16 -8.27 3.15
C MET A 184 4.85 -9.76 3.37
N GLU A 185 5.87 -10.59 3.50
CA GLU A 185 5.72 -12.01 3.81
C GLU A 185 5.06 -12.26 5.18
N TYR A 186 5.41 -11.49 6.21
CA TYR A 186 4.80 -11.60 7.54
C TYR A 186 3.30 -11.25 7.53
N PHE A 187 2.90 -10.19 6.80
CA PHE A 187 1.49 -9.81 6.64
C PHE A 187 0.69 -10.80 5.77
N VAL A 188 1.33 -11.44 4.78
CA VAL A 188 0.73 -12.54 4.00
C VAL A 188 0.56 -13.78 4.86
N ALA A 189 1.58 -14.21 5.61
CA ALA A 189 1.53 -15.38 6.48
C ALA A 189 0.44 -15.25 7.57
N ASN A 190 0.22 -14.03 8.06
CA ASN A 190 -0.85 -13.72 9.02
C ASN A 190 -2.24 -13.49 8.39
N GLY A 191 -2.36 -13.51 7.05
CA GLY A 191 -3.65 -13.47 6.36
C GLY A 191 -4.35 -12.10 6.30
N LEU A 192 -3.62 -11.00 6.49
CA LEU A 192 -4.13 -9.65 6.18
C LEU A 192 -3.86 -9.23 4.72
N MET A 193 -3.04 -9.99 4.00
CA MET A 193 -2.66 -9.73 2.61
C MET A 193 -2.69 -11.04 1.80
N GLN A 194 -2.91 -10.92 0.48
CA GLN A 194 -2.57 -11.96 -0.49
C GLN A 194 -1.32 -11.53 -1.26
N ARG A 195 -0.34 -12.43 -1.42
CA ARG A 195 0.86 -12.18 -2.26
C ARG A 195 0.41 -11.96 -3.71
N LYS A 196 0.74 -10.80 -4.28
CA LYS A 196 0.50 -10.47 -5.69
C LYS A 196 1.76 -10.54 -6.54
N TYR A 197 2.91 -10.30 -5.91
CA TYR A 197 4.24 -10.27 -6.52
C TYR A 197 5.23 -10.93 -5.56
N ASP A 198 6.35 -11.42 -6.08
CA ASP A 198 7.35 -12.10 -5.27
C ASP A 198 8.13 -11.13 -4.37
N ARG A 199 8.32 -9.88 -4.80
CA ARG A 199 8.96 -8.80 -4.04
C ARG A 199 8.16 -7.50 -4.10
N VAL A 200 8.38 -6.63 -3.11
CA VAL A 200 7.89 -5.25 -3.07
C VAL A 200 8.64 -4.42 -4.11
N LYS A 201 7.92 -3.72 -5.01
CA LYS A 201 8.51 -2.71 -5.90
C LYS A 201 8.61 -1.39 -5.13
N LEU A 202 9.74 -1.14 -4.46
CA LEU A 202 9.98 0.13 -3.77
C LEU A 202 10.08 1.28 -4.77
N HIS A 203 9.27 2.32 -4.58
CA HIS A 203 9.23 3.51 -5.42
C HIS A 203 8.58 4.69 -4.68
N ALA A 204 8.94 5.92 -5.05
CA ALA A 204 8.30 7.15 -4.58
C ALA A 204 7.50 7.79 -5.72
N THR A 205 6.17 7.70 -5.67
CA THR A 205 5.30 8.30 -6.70
C THR A 205 5.43 9.83 -6.72
N LEU A 206 5.83 10.38 -7.86
CA LEU A 206 6.03 11.83 -8.08
C LEU A 206 4.89 12.45 -8.88
N ILE A 207 4.46 11.79 -9.96
CA ILE A 207 3.42 12.26 -10.88
C ILE A 207 2.43 11.13 -11.13
N ASN A 208 1.13 11.41 -11.11
CA ASN A 208 0.08 10.42 -11.31
C ASN A 208 -1.13 11.01 -12.05
N SER A 209 -1.61 10.32 -13.09
CA SER A 209 -2.79 10.71 -13.87
C SER A 209 -4.07 10.84 -13.02
N LEU A 210 -4.12 10.14 -11.88
CA LEU A 210 -5.22 10.14 -10.91
C LEU A 210 -5.18 11.28 -9.88
N PHE A 211 -4.12 12.11 -9.85
CA PHE A 211 -4.07 13.27 -8.95
C PHE A 211 -4.81 14.50 -9.50
N ARG A 212 -5.13 14.49 -10.80
CA ARG A 212 -5.70 15.62 -11.54
C ARG A 212 -6.90 16.23 -10.80
N GLY A 213 -6.81 17.52 -10.51
CA GLY A 213 -7.76 18.25 -9.64
C GLY A 213 -7.13 18.68 -8.31
N ASN A 214 -6.87 17.75 -7.40
CA ASN A 214 -6.55 18.06 -5.99
C ASN A 214 -5.14 17.64 -5.50
N GLY A 215 -4.32 16.99 -6.34
CA GLY A 215 -2.97 16.54 -5.95
C GLY A 215 -2.96 15.27 -5.08
N GLU A 216 -4.08 14.55 -5.03
CA GLU A 216 -4.25 13.28 -4.32
C GLU A 216 -5.10 12.33 -5.19
N ILE A 217 -4.97 11.01 -5.01
CA ILE A 217 -5.74 10.02 -5.78
C ILE A 217 -7.24 10.31 -5.61
N VAL A 218 -7.93 10.65 -6.70
CA VAL A 218 -9.39 10.80 -6.67
C VAL A 218 -10.04 9.42 -6.51
N GLY A 219 -10.93 9.27 -5.54
CA GLY A 219 -11.61 8.01 -5.25
C GLY A 219 -13.11 8.05 -5.53
N GLY A 220 -13.65 6.95 -6.07
CA GLY A 220 -15.11 6.72 -6.14
C GLY A 220 -15.72 7.01 -7.51
N ASP A 221 -16.89 7.67 -7.55
CA ASP A 221 -17.61 7.90 -8.81
C ASP A 221 -16.99 8.99 -9.69
N GLU A 222 -16.09 9.82 -9.18
CA GLU A 222 -15.30 10.75 -9.99
C GLU A 222 -14.21 10.02 -10.81
N GLU A 223 -13.55 9.01 -10.22
CA GLU A 223 -12.63 8.07 -10.90
C GLU A 223 -13.33 7.31 -12.06
N ARG A 224 -14.67 7.21 -12.01
CA ARG A 224 -15.50 6.59 -13.06
C ARG A 224 -16.04 7.58 -14.10
N ARG A 225 -16.02 8.88 -13.82
CA ARG A 225 -16.58 9.94 -14.68
C ARG A 225 -15.51 10.69 -15.45
N GLY A 226 -14.36 10.94 -14.84
CA GLY A 226 -13.15 11.39 -15.53
C GLY A 226 -12.27 10.20 -15.87
N GLY A 227 -12.29 9.75 -17.12
CA GLY A 227 -11.39 8.67 -17.56
C GLY A 227 -9.93 9.03 -17.35
N ARG A 228 -9.08 8.05 -17.05
CA ARG A 228 -7.63 8.26 -16.95
C ARG A 228 -7.10 8.86 -18.26
N ALA A 229 -6.64 10.09 -18.19
CA ALA A 229 -5.88 10.71 -19.26
C ALA A 229 -4.40 10.74 -18.82
N THR A 230 -3.64 9.84 -19.44
CA THR A 230 -2.19 9.65 -19.31
C THR A 230 -1.43 10.90 -19.73
N PHE A 231 -0.12 10.89 -19.51
CA PHE A 231 0.80 11.93 -19.98
C PHE A 231 2.02 11.35 -20.70
N ASP A 232 2.60 12.12 -21.61
CA ASP A 232 3.88 11.78 -22.25
C ASP A 232 5.02 12.11 -21.28
N ALA A 233 5.82 11.10 -20.93
CA ALA A 233 6.96 11.22 -20.05
C ALA A 233 8.31 11.18 -20.78
N VAL A 234 8.35 11.04 -22.11
CA VAL A 234 9.60 10.83 -22.88
C VAL A 234 10.57 11.98 -22.68
N THR A 235 10.09 13.23 -22.74
CA THR A 235 10.96 14.39 -22.50
C THR A 235 11.41 14.46 -21.03
N ILE A 236 10.54 14.09 -20.07
CA ILE A 236 10.90 14.08 -18.65
C ILE A 236 11.98 13.03 -18.36
N LEU A 237 11.84 11.83 -18.92
CA LEU A 237 12.80 10.74 -18.78
C LEU A 237 14.14 11.09 -19.47
N ARG A 238 14.11 11.84 -20.58
CA ARG A 238 15.34 12.27 -21.27
C ARG A 238 16.12 13.34 -20.49
N GLU A 239 15.44 14.40 -20.05
CA GLU A 239 16.10 15.54 -19.39
C GLU A 239 16.35 15.30 -17.88
N PHE A 240 15.50 14.51 -17.21
CA PHE A 240 15.52 14.31 -15.75
C PHE A 240 15.64 12.83 -15.33
N GLY A 241 15.85 11.88 -16.25
CA GLY A 241 15.89 10.44 -15.94
C GLY A 241 16.93 9.99 -14.91
N HIS A 242 17.95 10.83 -14.66
CA HIS A 242 19.01 10.63 -13.67
C HIS A 242 18.95 11.63 -12.50
N PHE A 243 17.83 12.34 -12.30
CA PHE A 243 17.70 13.37 -11.27
C PHE A 243 17.91 12.81 -9.85
N GLU A 244 18.74 13.48 -9.05
CA GLU A 244 18.99 13.10 -7.65
C GLU A 244 18.06 13.87 -6.71
N PHE A 245 17.18 13.15 -6.01
CA PHE A 245 16.31 13.75 -5.00
C PHE A 245 17.04 13.87 -3.66
N GLY A 246 17.87 12.89 -3.29
CA GLY A 246 18.72 12.95 -2.12
C GLY A 246 18.74 11.64 -1.34
N THR A 247 19.24 11.72 -0.11
CA THR A 247 19.32 10.60 0.83
C THR A 247 18.48 10.85 2.08
N GLN A 248 18.00 9.78 2.70
CA GLN A 248 17.27 9.85 3.96
C GLN A 248 17.52 8.59 4.80
N ARG A 249 17.65 8.77 6.11
CA ARG A 249 17.52 7.67 7.06
C ARG A 249 16.05 7.30 7.25
N VAL A 250 15.71 6.02 7.10
CA VAL A 250 14.43 5.49 7.54
C VAL A 250 14.42 5.49 9.06
N SER A 251 13.43 6.16 9.68
CA SER A 251 13.29 6.23 11.14
C SER A 251 11.91 5.79 11.63
N GLU A 252 10.96 5.56 10.73
CA GLU A 252 9.59 5.19 11.07
C GLU A 252 8.86 4.50 9.91
N ILE A 253 8.01 3.54 10.26
CA ILE A 253 7.09 2.87 9.34
C ILE A 253 5.66 3.04 9.86
N HIS A 254 4.80 3.62 9.03
CA HIS A 254 3.42 3.96 9.36
C HIS A 254 2.46 2.91 8.82
N LEU A 255 1.40 2.60 9.57
CA LEU A 255 0.15 2.05 9.03
C LEU A 255 -0.75 3.22 8.63
N SER A 256 -0.56 3.73 7.43
CA SER A 256 -1.26 4.89 6.89
C SER A 256 -2.67 4.53 6.43
N GLN A 257 -3.66 5.35 6.78
CA GLN A 257 -5.01 5.28 6.23
C GLN A 257 -5.08 6.00 4.88
N ARG A 258 -5.77 5.41 3.90
CA ARG A 258 -5.99 6.01 2.57
C ARG A 258 -7.07 7.11 2.66
N TYR A 259 -6.90 8.17 1.88
CA TYR A 259 -7.82 9.33 1.81
C TYR A 259 -8.00 10.08 3.14
N SER A 260 -6.98 10.06 4.01
CA SER A 260 -6.93 10.88 5.20
C SER A 260 -5.70 11.80 5.21
N THR A 261 -5.80 12.88 5.99
CA THR A 261 -4.74 13.89 6.10
C THR A 261 -4.60 14.31 7.56
N ALA A 262 -3.43 14.06 8.13
CA ALA A 262 -3.06 14.48 9.48
C ALA A 262 -2.67 15.97 9.51
N CYS A 263 -2.44 16.52 10.71
CA CYS A 263 -2.14 17.95 10.90
C CYS A 263 -0.80 18.41 10.29
N ASP A 264 0.11 17.48 9.98
CA ASP A 264 1.38 17.72 9.28
C ASP A 264 1.26 17.60 7.74
N GLY A 265 0.06 17.32 7.23
CA GLY A 265 -0.20 17.10 5.81
C GLY A 265 0.03 15.65 5.35
N PHE A 266 0.63 14.77 6.16
CA PHE A 266 0.82 13.36 5.81
C PHE A 266 -0.50 12.58 5.90
N TYR A 267 -0.49 11.27 5.68
CA TYR A 267 -1.64 10.40 5.92
C TYR A 267 -1.83 10.15 7.42
N GLU A 268 -3.07 9.99 7.89
CA GLU A 268 -3.29 9.60 9.29
C GLU A 268 -2.71 8.20 9.55
N ALA A 269 -1.87 8.09 10.58
CA ALA A 269 -1.29 6.83 11.02
C ALA A 269 -2.23 6.15 12.04
N THR A 270 -2.76 4.97 11.70
CA THR A 270 -3.54 4.12 12.62
C THR A 270 -2.68 3.10 13.38
N GLY A 271 -1.37 3.11 13.09
CA GLY A 271 -0.31 2.38 13.77
C GLY A 271 1.04 2.93 13.31
N LEU A 272 2.07 2.80 14.14
CA LEU A 272 3.40 3.38 13.88
C LEU A 272 4.45 2.56 14.63
N ILE A 273 5.60 2.36 13.98
CA ILE A 273 6.84 1.88 14.61
C ILE A 273 7.98 2.84 14.27
N LYS A 274 8.99 2.91 15.14
CA LYS A 274 10.13 3.82 15.04
C LYS A 274 11.42 3.10 15.41
N ASP A 275 12.51 3.50 14.75
CA ASP A 275 13.90 3.21 15.14
C ASP A 275 14.23 3.74 16.55
#